data_AF-A0A3E0CQB3-F1
#
_entry.id   AF-A0A3E0CQB3-F1
#
_cell.length_a   1.000
_cell.length_b   1.000
_cell.length_c   1.000
_cell.angle_alpha   90.00
_cell.angle_beta   90.00
_cell.angle_gamma   90.00
#
_symmetry.space_group_name_H-M   'P 1'
#
loop_
_entity.id
_entity.type
_entity.pdbx_description
1 polymer ?
#
loop_
_entity_poly.entity_id
_entity_poly.type
_entity_poly.pdbx_seq_one_letter_code
_entity_poly.pdbx_strand_id
1 'polypeptide(L)'
;MATAKNHDLMSIAELARLLFVSRVYVVKKLLRKHTLRPVIVRRGHKYVFREKAEAYRRKRQRIARRALRELARISQEVGLYDDTKIDR
;
A
#
# COMPACT_ATOMS: atom_id res chain seq x y z
N MET A 1 23.25 -13.59 25.23
CA MET A 1 23.26 -12.45 24.28
C MET A 1 22.35 -12.78 23.11
N ALA A 2 21.12 -12.23 23.10
CA ALA A 2 20.11 -12.58 22.11
C ALA A 2 20.43 -11.92 20.75
N THR A 3 20.53 -12.73 19.71
CA THR A 3 20.67 -12.32 18.32
C THR A 3 19.42 -11.54 17.90
N ALA A 4 19.52 -10.21 17.89
CA ALA A 4 18.47 -9.35 17.37
C ALA A 4 18.19 -9.71 15.90
N LYS A 5 17.05 -10.36 15.70
CA LYS A 5 16.55 -10.91 14.45
C LYS A 5 16.64 -9.88 13.31
N ASN A 6 17.39 -10.20 12.26
CA ASN A 6 17.32 -9.51 10.96
C ASN A 6 15.91 -9.60 10.28
N HIS A 7 14.92 -10.23 10.93
CA HIS A 7 13.54 -10.36 10.45
C HIS A 7 12.74 -9.06 10.45
N ASP A 8 13.26 -8.00 11.07
CA ASP A 8 12.51 -6.74 11.23
C ASP A 8 12.74 -5.75 10.08
N LEU A 9 13.68 -6.05 9.19
CA LEU A 9 14.06 -5.23 8.06
C LEU A 9 13.67 -5.91 6.75
N MET A 10 13.06 -5.13 5.85
CA MET A 10 12.69 -5.53 4.51
C MET A 10 13.52 -4.76 3.50
N SER A 11 14.05 -5.47 2.52
CA SER A 11 14.65 -4.86 1.34
C SER A 11 13.59 -4.13 0.50
N ILE A 12 14.04 -3.22 -0.37
CA ILE A 12 13.14 -2.56 -1.35
C ILE A 12 12.42 -3.59 -2.23
N ALA A 13 13.08 -4.71 -2.58
CA ALA A 13 12.49 -5.74 -3.44
C ALA A 13 11.33 -6.45 -2.72
N GLU A 14 11.49 -6.79 -1.45
CA GLU A 14 10.42 -7.38 -0.64
C GLU A 14 9.28 -6.38 -0.40
N LEU A 15 9.61 -5.12 -0.13
CA LEU A 15 8.61 -4.05 -0.01
C LEU A 15 7.78 -3.89 -1.30
N ALA A 16 8.45 -3.93 -2.46
CA ALA A 16 7.80 -3.85 -3.76
C ALA A 16 6.81 -5.00 -3.97
N ARG A 17 7.23 -6.24 -3.62
CA ARG A 17 6.35 -7.42 -3.65
C ARG A 17 5.18 -7.32 -2.68
N LEU A 18 5.42 -6.89 -1.44
CA LEU A 18 4.38 -6.73 -0.42
C LEU A 18 3.29 -5.75 -0.85
N LEU A 19 3.68 -4.67 -1.54
CA LEU A 19 2.77 -3.63 -2.00
C LEU A 19 2.23 -3.89 -3.41
N PHE A 20 2.70 -4.96 -4.09
CA PHE A 20 2.37 -5.26 -5.48
C PHE A 20 2.63 -4.08 -6.43
N VAL A 21 3.81 -3.46 -6.30
CA VAL A 21 4.24 -2.29 -7.10
C VAL A 21 5.65 -2.50 -7.64
N SER A 22 6.03 -1.70 -8.64
CA SER A 22 7.40 -1.75 -9.18
C SER A 22 8.43 -1.21 -8.19
N ARG A 23 9.65 -1.76 -8.24
CA ARG A 23 10.80 -1.28 -7.43
C ARG A 23 11.08 0.20 -7.69
N VAL A 24 10.93 0.64 -8.94
CA VAL A 24 11.12 2.04 -9.36
C VAL A 24 10.12 2.95 -8.65
N TYR A 25 8.86 2.54 -8.54
CA TYR A 25 7.84 3.29 -7.83
C TYR A 25 8.20 3.46 -6.35
N VAL A 26 8.65 2.39 -5.70
CA VAL A 26 9.09 2.45 -4.29
C VAL A 26 10.20 3.49 -4.11
N VAL A 27 11.25 3.42 -4.93
CA VAL A 27 12.41 4.33 -4.79
C VAL A 27 12.04 5.78 -5.13
N LYS A 28 11.42 6.02 -6.29
CA LYS A 28 11.18 7.37 -6.81
C LYS A 28 10.03 8.09 -6.10
N LYS A 29 9.05 7.36 -5.57
CA LYS A 29 7.84 7.95 -4.97
C LYS A 29 7.77 7.71 -3.46
N LEU A 30 7.85 6.46 -3.00
CA LEU A 30 7.63 6.16 -1.57
C LEU A 30 8.79 6.59 -0.68
N LEU A 31 10.03 6.28 -1.05
CA LEU A 31 11.19 6.64 -0.23
C LEU A 31 11.51 8.14 -0.29
N ARG A 32 11.26 8.80 -1.44
CA ARG A 32 11.43 10.25 -1.60
C ARG A 32 10.46 11.04 -0.73
N LYS A 33 9.20 10.61 -0.61
CA LYS A 33 8.17 11.28 0.21
C LYS A 33 8.25 10.94 1.70
N HIS A 34 9.31 10.27 2.15
CA HIS A 34 9.55 9.93 3.55
C HIS A 34 8.43 9.12 4.22
N THR A 35 7.59 8.47 3.43
CA THR A 35 6.36 7.81 3.91
C THR A 35 6.65 6.53 4.70
N LEU A 36 7.86 5.98 4.55
CA LEU A 36 8.33 4.74 5.18
C LEU A 36 9.63 4.96 5.98
N ARG A 37 9.87 6.18 6.47
CA ARG A 37 11.00 6.44 7.38
C ARG A 37 10.73 5.78 8.75
N PRO A 38 11.76 5.27 9.43
CA PRO A 38 13.18 5.33 9.06
C PRO A 38 13.57 4.31 7.98
N VAL A 39 14.55 4.68 7.15
CA VAL A 39 15.17 3.79 6.14
C VAL A 39 16.60 3.54 6.56
N ILE A 40 16.97 2.28 6.75
CA ILE A 40 18.32 1.88 7.12
C ILE A 40 19.13 1.62 5.84
N VAL A 41 20.36 2.11 5.78
CA VAL A 41 21.28 1.83 4.69
C VAL A 41 22.40 0.93 5.21
N ARG A 42 22.53 -0.28 4.64
CA ARG A 42 23.61 -1.22 4.94
C ARG A 42 24.28 -1.66 3.65
N ARG A 43 25.59 -1.45 3.54
CA ARG A 43 26.40 -1.81 2.35
C ARG A 43 25.81 -1.27 1.04
N GLY A 44 25.32 -0.03 1.03
CA GLY A 44 24.68 0.59 -0.15
C GLY A 44 23.24 0.13 -0.44
N HIS A 45 22.73 -0.87 0.28
CA HIS A 45 21.35 -1.33 0.16
C HIS A 45 20.44 -0.64 1.17
N LYS A 46 19.26 -0.23 0.72
CA LYS A 46 18.23 0.40 1.57
C LYS A 46 17.25 -0.65 2.08
N TYR A 47 16.92 -0.52 3.37
CA TYR A 47 16.01 -1.38 4.09
C TYR A 47 14.96 -0.54 4.83
N VAL A 48 13.75 -1.06 4.91
CA VAL A 48 12.63 -0.46 5.64
C VAL A 48 12.21 -1.38 6.77
N PHE A 49 11.66 -0.83 7.84
CA PHE A 49 11.06 -1.65 8.89
C PHE A 49 9.82 -2.36 8.38
N ARG A 50 9.74 -3.68 8.62
CA ARG A 50 8.63 -4.51 8.15
C ARG A 50 7.31 -4.03 8.73
N GLU A 51 7.27 -3.72 10.02
CA GLU A 51 6.07 -3.22 10.70
C GLU A 51 5.52 -1.96 10.03
N LYS A 52 6.39 -0.99 9.69
CA LYS A 52 5.99 0.25 9.01
C LYS A 52 5.44 -0.01 7.61
N ALA A 53 6.06 -0.93 6.88
CA ALA A 53 5.61 -1.31 5.55
C ALA A 53 4.23 -2.00 5.59
N GLU A 54 3.98 -2.87 6.56
CA GLU A 54 2.68 -3.50 6.77
C GLU A 54 1.62 -2.48 7.19
N ALA A 55 1.94 -1.59 8.13
CA ALA A 55 1.03 -0.51 8.53
C ALA A 55 0.66 0.37 7.33
N TYR A 56 1.62 0.70 6.47
CA TYR A 56 1.38 1.42 5.23
C TYR A 56 0.43 0.66 4.29
N ARG A 57 0.67 -0.64 4.08
CA ARG A 57 -0.20 -1.50 3.26
C ARG A 57 -1.63 -1.49 3.78
N ARG A 58 -1.83 -1.73 5.08
CA ARG A 58 -3.16 -1.75 5.71
C ARG A 58 -3.87 -0.40 5.56
N LYS A 59 -3.15 0.71 5.74
CA LYS A 59 -3.69 2.06 5.53
C LYS A 59 -4.15 2.27 4.09
N ARG A 60 -3.35 1.89 3.09
CA ARG A 60 -3.71 2.02 1.67
C ARG A 60 -4.91 1.15 1.29
N GLN A 61 -4.97 -0.08 1.79
CA GLN A 61 -6.12 -0.96 1.59
C GLN A 61 -7.40 -0.38 2.20
N ARG A 62 -7.32 0.21 3.39
CA ARG A 62 -8.48 0.87 4.02
C ARG A 62 -9.01 2.02 3.17
N ILE A 63 -8.12 2.87 2.66
CA ILE A 63 -8.49 4.00 1.77
C ILE A 63 -9.13 3.47 0.49
N ALA A 64 -8.53 2.47 -0.15
CA ALA A 64 -9.07 1.88 -1.37
C ALA A 64 -10.48 1.29 -1.14
N ARG A 65 -10.66 0.52 -0.06
CA ARG A 65 -11.98 -0.03 0.30
C ARG A 65 -13.00 1.07 0.58
N ARG A 66 -12.60 2.16 1.23
CA ARG A 66 -13.49 3.30 1.48
C ARG A 66 -13.93 3.97 0.17
N ALA A 67 -12.99 4.26 -0.72
CA ALA A 67 -13.28 4.85 -2.02
C ALA A 67 -14.21 3.97 -2.86
N LEU A 68 -13.98 2.65 -2.86
CA LEU A 68 -14.87 1.70 -3.55
C LEU A 68 -16.28 1.67 -2.96
N ARG A 69 -16.42 1.74 -1.62
CA ARG A 69 -17.74 1.82 -0.98
C ARG A 69 -18.47 3.11 -1.30
N GLU A 70 -17.75 4.23 -1.30
CA GLU A 70 -18.31 5.53 -1.67
C GLU A 70 -18.77 5.54 -3.14
N LEU A 71 -17.95 4.99 -4.05
CA LEU A 71 -18.34 4.82 -5.45
C LEU A 71 -19.59 3.94 -5.61
N ALA A 72 -19.64 2.79 -4.91
CA ALA A 72 -20.78 1.87 -4.96
C ALA A 72 -22.06 2.53 -4.44
N ARG A 73 -21.96 3.28 -3.34
CA ARG A 73 -23.08 4.05 -2.78
C ARG A 73 -23.60 5.09 -3.77
N ILE A 74 -22.72 5.89 -4.36
CA ILE A 74 -23.12 6.88 -5.38
C ILE A 74 -23.77 6.19 -6.58
N SER A 75 -23.23 5.06 -7.02
CA SER A 75 -23.79 4.33 -8.16
C SER A 75 -25.20 3.79 -7.90
N GLN A 76 -25.48 3.37 -6.66
CA GLN A 76 -26.82 2.98 -6.21
C GLN A 76 -27.75 4.19 -6.09
N GLU A 77 -27.29 5.30 -5.51
CA GLU A 77 -28.09 6.53 -5.39
C GLU A 77 -28.49 7.12 -6.75
N VAL A 78 -27.64 6.99 -7.76
CA VAL A 78 -27.89 7.49 -9.13
C VAL A 78 -28.71 6.47 -9.97
N GLY A 79 -29.01 5.29 -9.42
CA GLY A 79 -29.80 4.27 -10.12
C GLY A 79 -29.11 3.68 -11.35
N LEU A 80 -27.76 3.70 -11.40
CA LEU A 80 -26.99 3.18 -12.55
C LEU A 80 -27.19 1.68 -12.80
N TYR A 81 -27.77 0.96 -11.84
CA TYR A 81 -28.06 -0.48 -11.91
C TYR A 81 -29.55 -0.78 -11.71
N ASP A 82 -30.44 0.23 -11.78
CA ASP A 82 -31.88 -0.01 -11.86
C ASP A 82 -32.24 -0.42 -13.29
N ASP A 83 -32.13 -1.73 -13.57
CA ASP A 83 -32.57 -2.35 -14.83
C ASP A 83 -34.10 -2.25 -15.03
N THR A 84 -34.85 -1.74 -14.05
CA THR A 84 -36.31 -1.54 -14.12
C THR A 84 -36.74 -0.39 -15.04
N LYS A 85 -35.79 0.34 -15.66
CA LYS A 85 -36.09 1.40 -16.64
C LYS A 85 -35.73 1.04 -18.08
N ILE A 86 -35.25 -0.18 -18.35
CA ILE A 86 -35.07 -0.71 -19.71
C ILE A 86 -36.30 -1.55 -20.04
N ASP A 87 -37.46 -0.90 -20.15
CA ASP A 87 -38.67 -1.40 -20.82
C ASP A 87 -39.82 -0.43 -20.51
N ARG A 88 -39.88 0.70 -21.24
CA ARG A 88 -41.12 1.44 -21.53
C ARG A 88 -40.97 2.23 -22.82
#